data_AF-A0A2Y9F765-F1
#
_entry.id   AF-A0A2Y9F765-F1
#
_cell.length_a   1.000
_cell.length_b   1.000
_cell.length_c   1.000
_cell.angle_alpha   90.00
_cell.angle_beta   90.00
_cell.angle_gamma   90.00
#
_symmetry.space_group_name_H-M   'P 1'
#
loop_
_entity.id
_entity.type
_entity.pdbx_description
1 polymer ?
#
loop_
_entity_poly.entity_id
_entity_poly.type
_entity_poly.pdbx_seq_one_letter_code
_entity_poly.pdbx_strand_id
1 'polypeptide(L)'
;MFPFMLFSTLFSSTFTEPGEKRWVCNSSDTSVWYSYCDNLKFPISVNAEPCITLKGGRGKLYLYYIPRRDIKSLYFNIYVSFKSVNFPVRKEVICRGSDDDYSFCRALKGETVNTIITFSFREIRFSKGRYNCITEAIAGNTEERLFCLNFTVIYHPDFS
;
A
#
# COMPACT_ATOMS: atom_id res chain seq x y z
N MET A 1 12.50 48.04 -35.96
CA MET A 1 11.08 47.80 -35.68
C MET A 1 10.88 46.29 -35.51
N PHE A 2 10.80 45.80 -34.28
CA PHE A 2 10.08 44.55 -33.98
C PHE A 2 8.57 44.88 -34.12
N PRO A 3 7.63 43.92 -34.38
CA PRO A 3 7.53 42.86 -33.40
C PRO A 3 6.88 41.49 -33.76
N PHE A 4 7.04 40.58 -32.78
CA PHE A 4 6.24 39.42 -32.40
C PHE A 4 6.17 38.23 -33.38
N MET A 5 7.08 37.25 -33.30
CA MET A 5 7.03 36.11 -32.35
C MET A 5 5.65 35.44 -32.29
N LEU A 6 5.36 34.56 -33.25
CA LEU A 6 4.39 33.48 -33.06
C LEU A 6 5.14 32.25 -32.53
N PHE A 7 5.24 32.15 -31.20
CA PHE A 7 5.67 30.93 -30.53
C PHE A 7 4.55 30.42 -29.63
N SER A 8 3.47 29.94 -30.26
CA SER A 8 2.33 29.34 -29.56
C SER A 8 2.43 27.81 -29.58
N THR A 9 3.48 27.23 -29.02
CA THR A 9 3.55 25.77 -28.77
C THR A 9 4.43 25.44 -27.55
N LEU A 10 4.27 26.13 -26.42
CA LEU A 10 4.95 25.74 -25.17
C LEU A 10 4.03 25.85 -23.96
N PHE A 11 2.86 25.23 -24.03
CA PHE A 11 2.21 24.72 -22.84
C PHE A 11 1.96 23.23 -23.06
N SER A 12 3.05 22.44 -23.03
CA SER A 12 2.93 21.04 -22.66
C SER A 12 2.37 21.05 -21.25
N SER A 13 1.06 20.85 -21.15
CA SER A 13 0.39 20.63 -19.89
C SER A 13 1.10 19.48 -19.20
N THR A 14 1.93 19.79 -18.21
CA THR A 14 2.42 18.80 -17.25
C THR A 14 1.24 18.44 -16.35
N PHE A 15 0.22 17.81 -16.94
CA PHE A 15 -0.72 17.02 -16.16
C PHE A 15 0.10 15.85 -15.64
N THR A 16 0.55 15.97 -14.40
CA THR A 16 1.00 14.82 -13.63
C THR A 16 -0.13 13.79 -13.72
N GLU A 17 0.09 12.70 -14.45
CA GLU A 17 -0.92 11.65 -14.58
C GLU A 17 -1.38 11.24 -13.17
N PRO A 18 -2.69 11.24 -12.87
CA PRO A 18 -3.16 10.75 -11.59
C PRO A 18 -2.63 9.34 -11.41
N GLY A 19 -1.86 9.11 -10.33
CA GLY A 19 -1.24 7.81 -10.10
C GLY A 19 -2.26 6.68 -10.23
N GLU A 20 -1.96 5.72 -11.11
CA GLU A 20 -2.85 4.60 -11.44
C GLU A 20 -3.30 3.89 -10.16
N LYS A 21 -4.61 3.96 -9.87
CA LYS A 21 -5.22 3.28 -8.74
C LYS A 21 -5.46 1.82 -9.11
N ARG A 22 -4.94 0.92 -8.30
CA ARG A 22 -5.12 -0.52 -8.45
C ARG A 22 -6.15 -1.01 -7.46
N TRP A 23 -7.12 -1.77 -7.97
CA TRP A 23 -8.15 -2.39 -7.16
C TRP A 23 -7.59 -3.63 -6.44
N VAL A 24 -7.95 -3.81 -5.17
CA VAL A 24 -7.56 -4.97 -4.34
C VAL A 24 -8.72 -5.96 -4.27
N CYS A 25 -9.85 -5.50 -3.72
CA CYS A 25 -11.03 -6.31 -3.50
C CYS A 25 -12.22 -5.43 -3.07
N ASN A 26 -13.44 -5.97 -3.18
CA ASN A 26 -14.65 -5.44 -2.56
C ASN A 26 -15.31 -6.49 -1.66
N SER A 27 -15.90 -6.04 -0.55
CA SER A 27 -16.76 -6.84 0.33
C SER A 27 -18.15 -6.20 0.41
N SER A 28 -19.00 -6.70 1.31
CA SER A 28 -20.31 -6.09 1.56
C SER A 28 -20.20 -4.67 2.13
N ASP A 29 -19.26 -4.44 3.06
CA ASP A 29 -19.14 -3.17 3.78
C ASP A 29 -17.90 -2.34 3.41
N THR A 30 -17.02 -2.86 2.54
CA THR A 30 -15.79 -2.17 2.14
C THR A 30 -15.45 -2.28 0.67
N SER A 31 -14.71 -1.29 0.20
CA SER A 31 -13.99 -1.34 -1.08
C SER A 31 -12.55 -0.85 -0.89
N VAL A 32 -11.58 -1.59 -1.43
CA VAL A 32 -10.15 -1.36 -1.18
C VAL A 32 -9.38 -1.16 -2.50
N TRP A 33 -8.59 -0.10 -2.55
CA TRP A 33 -7.66 0.21 -3.64
C TRP A 33 -6.30 0.60 -3.06
N TYR A 34 -5.26 0.59 -3.89
CA TYR A 34 -3.99 1.24 -3.58
C TYR A 34 -3.43 2.00 -4.77
N SER A 35 -2.58 2.97 -4.48
CA SER A 35 -1.69 3.60 -5.45
C SER A 35 -0.28 3.66 -4.89
N TYR A 36 0.73 3.83 -5.73
CA TYR A 36 2.08 4.08 -5.25
C TYR A 36 2.19 5.50 -4.66
N CYS A 37 2.95 5.63 -3.57
CA CYS A 37 3.38 6.92 -3.03
C CYS A 37 4.91 7.13 -3.15
N ASP A 38 5.61 6.20 -3.78
CA ASP A 38 7.02 6.34 -4.16
C ASP A 38 7.13 6.79 -5.63
N ASN A 39 8.21 7.50 -5.96
CA ASN A 39 8.52 7.93 -7.32
C ASN A 39 8.88 6.74 -8.23
N LEU A 40 9.40 5.67 -7.63
CA LEU A 40 9.83 4.46 -8.31
C LEU A 40 8.78 3.36 -8.16
N LYS A 41 8.04 3.10 -9.25
CA LYS A 41 6.96 2.11 -9.27
C LYS A 41 7.51 0.74 -9.68
N PHE A 42 7.63 -0.18 -8.73
CA PHE A 42 7.99 -1.58 -8.97
C PHE A 42 6.77 -2.48 -8.90
N PRO A 43 6.68 -3.54 -9.73
CA PRO A 43 5.49 -4.39 -9.77
C PRO A 43 5.26 -5.04 -8.41
N ILE A 44 4.17 -4.63 -7.77
CA ILE A 44 3.61 -5.24 -6.57
C ILE A 44 2.13 -5.48 -6.85
N SER A 45 1.65 -6.66 -6.47
CA SER A 45 0.25 -7.03 -6.50
C SER A 45 -0.16 -7.49 -5.12
N VAL A 46 -1.29 -6.96 -4.66
CA VAL A 46 -1.85 -7.22 -3.33
C VAL A 46 -3.32 -7.51 -3.53
N ASN A 47 -3.74 -8.73 -3.19
CA ASN A 47 -5.13 -9.17 -3.23
C ASN A 47 -5.51 -9.81 -1.90
N ALA A 48 -6.79 -9.72 -1.51
CA ALA A 48 -7.28 -10.32 -0.27
C ALA A 48 -8.53 -11.17 -0.53
N GLU A 49 -8.54 -12.40 -0.01
CA GLU A 49 -9.66 -13.33 -0.13
C GLU A 49 -9.98 -14.03 1.21
N PRO A 50 -11.22 -13.91 1.74
CA PRO A 50 -12.24 -12.96 1.31
C PRO A 50 -11.78 -11.51 1.51
N CYS A 51 -12.46 -10.56 0.86
CA CYS A 51 -12.16 -9.16 1.05
C CYS A 51 -12.39 -8.72 2.51
N ILE A 52 -11.65 -7.70 2.95
CA ILE A 52 -11.60 -7.23 4.33
C ILE A 52 -12.92 -6.59 4.73
N THR A 53 -13.65 -7.17 5.68
CA THR A 53 -14.86 -6.56 6.27
C THR A 53 -14.54 -5.84 7.58
N LEU A 54 -14.89 -4.56 7.74
CA LEU A 54 -14.51 -3.81 8.96
C LEU A 54 -15.21 -4.31 10.24
N LYS A 55 -16.27 -5.12 10.11
CA LYS A 55 -16.89 -5.89 11.20
C LYS A 55 -15.98 -6.99 11.80
N GLY A 56 -14.77 -7.17 11.28
CA GLY A 56 -13.87 -8.26 11.66
C GLY A 56 -13.99 -9.44 10.71
N GLY A 57 -12.95 -10.27 10.68
CA GLY A 57 -12.89 -11.39 9.75
C GLY A 57 -11.55 -12.10 9.73
N ARG A 58 -11.51 -13.19 8.96
CA ARG A 58 -10.32 -13.97 8.67
C ARG A 58 -10.19 -14.16 7.17
N GLY A 59 -8.97 -14.18 6.67
CA GLY A 59 -8.72 -14.38 5.26
C GLY A 59 -7.27 -14.58 4.92
N LYS A 60 -6.99 -14.51 3.62
CA LYS A 60 -5.68 -14.69 3.03
C LYS A 60 -5.33 -13.46 2.20
N LEU A 61 -4.15 -12.93 2.44
CA LEU A 61 -3.52 -11.88 1.66
C LEU A 61 -2.55 -12.52 0.69
N TYR A 62 -2.78 -12.32 -0.60
CA TYR A 62 -1.91 -12.78 -1.68
C TYR A 62 -0.99 -11.62 -2.05
N LEU A 63 0.30 -11.84 -1.90
CA LEU A 63 1.33 -10.85 -2.19
C LEU A 63 2.24 -11.39 -3.29
N TYR A 64 2.33 -10.64 -4.37
CA TYR A 64 3.35 -10.82 -5.41
C TYR A 64 4.22 -9.58 -5.47
N TYR A 65 5.53 -9.74 -5.30
CA TYR A 65 6.49 -8.62 -5.26
C TYR A 65 7.89 -9.09 -5.66
N ILE A 66 8.64 -8.24 -6.35
CA ILE A 66 10.07 -8.45 -6.62
C ILE A 66 10.84 -7.34 -5.88
N PRO A 67 11.60 -7.67 -4.83
CA PRO A 67 12.21 -6.68 -3.97
C PRO A 67 13.45 -6.07 -4.59
N ARG A 68 13.64 -4.79 -4.32
CA ARG A 68 14.81 -4.02 -4.80
C ARG A 68 16.05 -4.24 -3.97
N ARG A 69 15.88 -4.82 -2.79
CA ARG A 69 16.88 -5.07 -1.74
C ARG A 69 16.48 -6.33 -1.00
N ASP A 70 17.39 -6.84 -0.18
CA ASP A 70 17.12 -8.00 0.66
C ASP A 70 16.03 -7.65 1.68
N ILE A 71 15.07 -8.55 1.89
CA ILE A 71 13.90 -8.35 2.78
C ILE A 71 14.25 -8.65 4.25
N LYS A 72 15.52 -8.88 4.56
CA LYS A 72 15.96 -9.10 5.94
C LYS A 72 15.59 -7.91 6.82
N SER A 73 15.03 -8.20 8.00
CA SER A 73 14.65 -7.18 8.99
C SER A 73 13.57 -6.19 8.52
N LEU A 74 12.61 -6.67 7.71
CA LEU A 74 11.46 -5.91 7.22
C LEU A 74 10.54 -5.40 8.34
N TYR A 75 10.20 -4.11 8.28
CA TYR A 75 9.11 -3.53 9.04
C TYR A 75 8.31 -2.53 8.20
N PHE A 76 7.08 -2.27 8.64
CA PHE A 76 6.17 -1.31 8.03
C PHE A 76 5.93 -0.13 8.95
N ASN A 77 6.06 1.09 8.42
CA ASN A 77 5.49 2.28 9.04
C ASN A 77 4.12 2.53 8.41
N ILE A 78 3.08 2.55 9.24
CA ILE A 78 1.69 2.67 8.83
C ILE A 78 1.16 4.02 9.32
N TYR A 79 0.78 4.86 8.36
CA TYR A 79 0.18 6.18 8.59
C TYR A 79 -1.28 6.11 8.19
N VAL A 80 -2.17 6.19 9.17
CA VAL A 80 -3.61 6.16 8.94
C VAL A 80 -4.17 7.56 9.04
N SER A 81 -5.08 7.92 8.14
CA SER A 81 -5.81 9.18 8.19
C SER A 81 -7.30 8.98 7.90
N PHE A 82 -8.13 9.75 8.60
CA PHE A 82 -9.58 9.78 8.43
C PHE A 82 -10.10 11.21 8.58
N LYS A 83 -10.88 11.71 7.62
CA LYS A 83 -11.41 13.09 7.62
C LYS A 83 -10.36 14.16 7.98
N SER A 84 -9.17 14.04 7.38
CA SER A 84 -8.01 14.93 7.62
C SER A 84 -7.40 14.84 9.03
N VAL A 85 -7.83 13.92 9.88
CA VAL A 85 -7.18 13.59 11.15
C VAL A 85 -6.17 12.49 10.89
N ASN A 86 -4.92 12.73 11.27
CA ASN A 86 -3.84 11.74 11.21
C ASN A 86 -3.76 11.00 12.55
N PHE A 87 -3.73 9.67 12.51
CA PHE A 87 -3.50 8.84 13.68
C PHE A 87 -2.01 8.69 13.95
N PRO A 88 -1.61 8.34 15.19
CA PRO A 88 -0.21 8.03 15.51
C PRO A 88 0.35 6.96 14.58
N VAL A 89 1.59 7.16 14.14
CA VAL A 89 2.29 6.22 13.26
C VAL A 89 2.47 4.89 13.98
N ARG A 90 2.10 3.80 13.32
CA ARG A 90 2.29 2.44 13.84
C ARG A 90 3.44 1.77 13.10
N LYS A 91 4.45 1.34 13.85
CA LYS A 91 5.55 0.50 13.35
C LYS A 91 5.19 -0.97 13.58
N GLU A 92 5.09 -1.75 12.51
CA GLU A 92 4.79 -3.18 12.55
C GLU A 92 5.99 -3.96 12.00
N VAL A 93 6.62 -4.79 12.84
CA VAL A 93 7.80 -5.57 12.44
C VAL A 93 7.33 -6.90 11.84
N ILE A 94 7.70 -7.17 10.59
CA ILE A 94 7.29 -8.36 9.85
C ILE A 94 8.37 -9.43 9.87
N CYS A 95 9.62 -9.02 9.69
CA CYS A 95 10.80 -9.87 9.79
C CYS A 95 11.75 -9.22 10.79
N ARG A 96 12.17 -9.94 11.81
CA ARG A 96 13.27 -9.59 12.73
C ARG A 96 14.61 -10.00 12.14
N GLY A 97 14.64 -11.11 11.41
CA GLY A 97 15.84 -11.65 10.76
C GLY A 97 15.49 -12.49 9.52
N SER A 98 16.45 -13.30 9.07
CA SER A 98 16.26 -14.24 7.94
C SER A 98 15.51 -15.51 8.35
N ASP A 99 15.65 -15.93 9.60
CA ASP A 99 15.00 -17.14 10.13
C ASP A 99 13.79 -16.77 10.99
N ASP A 100 12.84 -16.08 10.36
CA ASP A 100 11.59 -15.67 11.01
C ASP A 100 10.38 -16.47 10.51
N ASP A 101 9.20 -16.18 11.06
CA ASP A 101 7.95 -16.88 10.83
C ASP A 101 7.56 -16.97 9.34
N TYR A 102 7.92 -15.94 8.56
CA TYR A 102 7.64 -15.89 7.14
C TYR A 102 8.85 -16.29 6.29
N SER A 103 8.66 -17.28 5.41
CA SER A 103 9.70 -17.74 4.49
C SER A 103 10.24 -16.64 3.57
N PHE A 104 9.43 -15.63 3.23
CA PHE A 104 9.85 -14.51 2.40
C PHE A 104 10.85 -13.56 3.09
N CYS A 105 11.07 -13.69 4.40
CA CYS A 105 12.10 -12.91 5.12
C CYS A 105 13.53 -13.24 4.66
N ARG A 106 13.72 -14.37 3.96
CA ARG A 106 15.00 -14.77 3.34
C ARG A 106 15.19 -14.22 1.92
N ALA A 107 14.15 -13.62 1.34
CA ALA A 107 14.19 -13.21 -0.06
C ALA A 107 15.24 -12.11 -0.29
N LEU A 108 16.09 -12.35 -1.27
CA LEU A 108 17.15 -11.44 -1.70
C LEU A 108 16.65 -10.48 -2.78
N LYS A 109 17.43 -9.42 -3.01
CA LYS A 109 17.20 -8.50 -4.12
C LYS A 109 16.97 -9.25 -5.44
N GLY A 110 15.87 -8.94 -6.12
CA GLY A 110 15.51 -9.48 -7.43
C GLY A 110 14.83 -10.84 -7.40
N GLU A 111 14.72 -11.50 -6.24
CA GLU A 111 13.98 -12.76 -6.12
C GLU A 111 12.46 -12.53 -6.17
N THR A 112 11.71 -13.50 -6.68
CA THR A 112 10.25 -13.36 -6.73
C THR A 112 9.65 -13.78 -5.39
N VAL A 113 9.01 -12.84 -4.69
CA VAL A 113 8.17 -13.12 -3.53
C VAL A 113 6.75 -13.34 -4.02
N ASN A 114 6.30 -14.59 -4.01
CA ASN A 114 4.92 -14.98 -4.24
C ASN A 114 4.43 -15.78 -3.03
N THR A 115 3.65 -15.15 -2.18
CA THR A 115 3.29 -15.72 -0.87
C THR A 115 1.85 -15.42 -0.48
N ILE A 116 1.36 -16.23 0.46
CA ILE A 116 0.02 -16.13 1.03
C ILE A 116 0.19 -15.92 2.54
N ILE A 117 -0.32 -14.80 3.03
CA ILE A 117 -0.27 -14.42 4.44
C ILE A 117 -1.69 -14.54 5.01
N THR A 118 -1.87 -15.35 6.04
CA THR A 118 -3.16 -15.42 6.74
C THR A 118 -3.34 -14.19 7.64
N PHE A 119 -4.53 -13.60 7.63
CA PHE A 119 -4.87 -12.50 8.52
C PHE A 119 -6.15 -12.82 9.31
N SER A 120 -6.22 -12.24 10.50
CA SER A 120 -7.37 -12.31 11.40
C SER A 120 -7.42 -11.04 12.22
N PHE A 121 -8.56 -10.35 12.19
CA PHE A 121 -8.77 -9.19 13.05
C PHE A 121 -10.19 -9.19 13.61
N ARG A 122 -10.34 -8.63 14.81
CA ARG A 122 -11.63 -8.49 15.49
C ARG A 122 -12.32 -7.22 15.02
N GLU A 123 -13.62 -7.15 15.29
CA GLU A 123 -14.41 -5.95 15.04
C GLU A 123 -13.75 -4.72 15.70
N ILE A 124 -13.57 -3.69 14.89
CA ILE A 124 -13.16 -2.37 15.35
C ILE A 124 -14.27 -1.41 14.93
N ARG A 125 -14.73 -0.58 15.87
CA ARG A 125 -15.78 0.40 15.59
C ARG A 125 -15.22 1.52 14.72
N PHE A 126 -15.37 1.36 13.40
CA PHE A 126 -14.99 2.37 12.42
C PHE A 126 -16.16 3.29 12.11
N SER A 127 -15.88 4.58 11.90
CA SER A 127 -16.86 5.52 11.35
C SER A 127 -17.00 5.33 9.85
N LYS A 128 -18.21 5.45 9.29
CA LYS A 128 -18.43 5.47 7.84
C LYS A 128 -17.54 6.53 7.17
N GLY A 129 -16.93 6.17 6.04
CA GLY A 129 -16.19 7.12 5.22
C GLY A 129 -14.97 6.53 4.52
N ARG A 130 -14.12 7.44 4.04
CA ARG A 130 -12.87 7.11 3.35
C ARG A 130 -11.70 7.21 4.31
N TYR A 131 -10.97 6.12 4.44
CA TYR A 131 -9.69 6.02 5.13
C TYR A 131 -8.57 6.01 4.10
N ASN A 132 -7.49 6.74 4.39
CA ASN A 132 -6.25 6.57 3.65
C ASN A 132 -5.22 5.95 4.61
N CYS A 133 -4.53 4.93 4.15
CA CYS A 133 -3.52 4.20 4.90
C CYS A 133 -2.26 4.13 4.05
N ILE A 134 -1.24 4.90 4.42
CA ILE A 134 0.06 4.86 3.77
C ILE A 134 0.91 3.82 4.49
N THR A 135 1.39 2.84 3.74
CA THR A 135 2.27 1.79 4.23
C THR A 135 3.63 1.96 3.57
N GLU A 136 4.63 2.33 4.37
CA GLU A 136 6.03 2.38 3.96
C GLU A 136 6.72 1.08 4.39
N ALA A 137 7.25 0.34 3.43
CA ALA A 137 8.04 -0.86 3.69
C ALA A 137 9.52 -0.52 3.74
N ILE A 138 10.17 -0.88 4.84
CA ILE A 138 11.58 -0.59 5.10
C ILE A 138 12.27 -1.90 5.47
N ALA A 139 13.41 -2.20 4.84
CA ALA A 139 14.17 -3.40 5.11
C ALA A 139 15.68 -3.20 4.88
N GLY A 140 16.45 -4.21 5.26
CA GLY A 140 17.90 -4.24 5.16
C GLY A 140 18.58 -3.52 6.33
N ASN A 141 19.89 -3.74 6.45
CA ASN A 141 20.70 -3.18 7.54
C ASN A 141 20.84 -1.65 7.45
N THR A 142 20.66 -1.08 6.26
CA THR A 142 20.72 0.37 5.98
C THR A 142 19.35 1.05 6.10
N GLU A 143 18.31 0.34 6.54
CA GLU A 143 16.92 0.84 6.66
C GLU A 143 16.41 1.53 5.39
N GLU A 144 16.55 0.86 4.24
CA GLU A 144 16.14 1.41 2.96
C GLU A 144 14.65 1.16 2.70
N ARG A 145 13.98 2.15 2.09
CA ARG A 145 12.59 2.04 1.66
C ARG A 145 12.47 1.10 0.47
N LEU A 146 11.83 -0.04 0.68
CA LEU A 146 11.50 -1.01 -0.36
C LEU A 146 10.42 -0.48 -1.29
N PHE A 147 9.28 -0.06 -0.74
CA PHE A 147 8.15 0.51 -1.47
C PHE A 147 7.28 1.38 -0.56
N CYS A 148 6.40 2.18 -1.17
CA CYS A 148 5.36 2.95 -0.50
C CYS A 148 4.03 2.74 -1.22
N LEU A 149 3.03 2.25 -0.49
CA LEU A 149 1.65 2.08 -0.99
C LEU A 149 0.68 2.95 -0.19
N ASN A 150 -0.16 3.70 -0.90
CA ASN A 150 -1.27 4.45 -0.33
C ASN A 150 -2.58 3.68 -0.58
N PHE A 151 -3.03 2.97 0.45
CA PHE A 151 -4.30 2.27 0.43
C PHE A 151 -5.46 3.23 0.69
N THR A 152 -6.45 3.20 -0.19
CA THR A 152 -7.76 3.81 0.01
C THR A 152 -8.73 2.73 0.44
N VAL A 153 -9.32 2.88 1.63
CA VAL A 153 -10.39 2.00 2.12
C VAL A 153 -11.66 2.84 2.24
N ILE A 154 -12.68 2.50 1.46
CA ILE A 154 -14.02 3.10 1.60
C ILE A 154 -14.85 2.15 2.44
N TYR A 155 -15.29 2.62 3.61
CA TYR A 155 -16.18 1.89 4.49
C TYR A 155 -17.61 2.43 4.35
N HIS A 156 -18.51 1.53 3.95
CA HIS A 156 -19.94 1.74 3.86
C HIS A 156 -20.62 0.66 4.70
N PRO A 157 -20.88 0.89 6.01
CA PRO A 157 -21.64 -0.06 6.79
C PRO A 157 -23.00 -0.26 6.13
N ASP A 158 -23.29 -1.49 5.74
CA ASP A 158 -24.65 -1.86 5.39
C ASP A 158 -25.52 -1.66 6.63
N PHE A 159 -26.56 -0.83 6.49
CA PHE A 159 -27.61 -0.71 7.50
C PHE A 159 -28.34 -2.04 7.56
N SER A 160 -28.06 -2.85 8.57
CA SER A 160 -28.95 -3.91 9.06
C SER A 160 -29.40 -3.55 10.45
#